data_AF-A0A0Q8TCG0-F1
#
_entry.id   AF-A0A0Q8TCG0-F1
#
_cell.length_a   1.000
_cell.length_b   1.000
_cell.length_c   1.000
_cell.angle_alpha   90.00
_cell.angle_beta   90.00
_cell.angle_gamma   90.00
#
_symmetry.space_group_name_H-M   'P 1'
#
loop_
_entity.id
_entity.type
_entity.pdbx_description
1 polymer ?
#
loop_
_entity_poly.entity_id
_entity_poly.type
_entity_poly.pdbx_seq_one_letter_code
_entity_poly.pdbx_strand_id
1 'polypeptide(L)'
;MSDWTAGYVADIGYTYGYYPELNPLRVKLAFLNQGLVFPEVGTACELGFGQGLSVGMHAAASVVEWHGTDFNPAQAGYAQQLAAVSGSGARLYDQAFDEFARRTDLPQFDYIGLHGIWSWISDENRAVIVEFIRTRLKVGGVLYISYNTLPGWAAFAPMRHLLSQHAAVMGAEGHGTLNRIDGAVDFAEKLLATNPLYSRVNTSIADRMARLKTMPKQYLAHEYFNRDWVPMHFATMAEWLEPAKLQFACTAHPSEQVDALNLNAEQQQFLKGIPDANLRESTRDFIVNQQFRRDYWVKGARKLNAIDQAEALRLIKVVLVAYRPDVSLKMTGGVGEVTLTEVIYAPLLDLLADHKPRTLGQIEQALQGKGISFAQIQQGVTVLAGAGHLAPAQDDAVAPKLRKATDKLNTWLANQSRGSNDVGFLASPVTGGGIAVSRTHQFFLLALAQGKKQPAEWAQLAWQILSLQGQKLVKSGQALETPEENLAELIELANAFAQKQVPMLKALQVI
;
A
#
# COMPACT_ATOMS: atom_id res chain seq x y z
N MET A 1 -3.19 14.77 33.79
CA MET A 1 -3.70 13.50 33.25
C MET A 1 -2.83 13.15 32.07
N SER A 2 -2.17 11.99 32.07
CA SER A 2 -1.40 11.53 30.92
C SER A 2 -2.37 11.32 29.76
N ASP A 3 -2.16 12.04 28.66
CA ASP A 3 -2.90 11.86 27.43
C ASP A 3 -2.59 10.46 26.87
N TRP A 4 -3.55 9.54 26.94
CA TRP A 4 -3.40 8.15 26.49
C TRP A 4 -3.16 8.05 24.98
N THR A 5 -3.48 9.10 24.23
CA THR A 5 -3.28 9.16 22.77
C THR A 5 -1.86 9.52 22.38
N ALA A 6 -1.02 9.90 23.36
CA ALA A 6 0.35 10.35 23.16
C ALA A 6 0.50 11.48 22.11
N GLY A 7 -0.55 12.29 21.87
CA GLY A 7 -0.56 13.36 20.86
C GLY A 7 -1.04 12.97 19.45
N TYR A 8 -1.52 11.73 19.27
CA TYR A 8 -2.19 11.26 18.05
C TYR A 8 -3.68 11.61 18.05
N VAL A 9 -4.25 11.90 16.89
CA VAL A 9 -5.69 12.17 16.74
C VAL A 9 -6.49 10.86 16.87
N ALA A 10 -6.88 10.46 18.08
CA ALA A 10 -7.56 9.19 18.33
C ALA A 10 -9.10 9.26 18.32
N ASP A 11 -9.70 10.47 18.33
CA ASP A 11 -11.15 10.71 18.33
C ASP A 11 -11.80 10.47 16.95
N ILE A 12 -10.99 10.33 15.90
CA ILE A 12 -11.41 10.02 14.54
C ILE A 12 -10.70 8.74 14.07
N GLY A 13 -11.48 7.69 13.77
CA GLY A 13 -10.93 6.45 13.23
C GLY A 13 -10.10 6.69 11.95
N TYR A 14 -8.93 6.03 11.86
CA TYR A 14 -8.12 6.05 10.64
C TYR A 14 -8.84 5.29 9.51
N THR A 15 -8.50 5.60 8.26
CA THR A 15 -9.12 4.99 7.07
C THR A 15 -8.82 3.50 6.97
N TYR A 16 -9.71 2.74 6.32
CA TYR A 16 -9.53 1.31 6.02
C TYR A 16 -8.59 1.11 4.82
N GLY A 17 -7.32 1.48 4.99
CA GLY A 17 -6.29 1.36 3.97
C GLY A 17 -5.73 -0.06 3.88
N TYR A 18 -5.53 -0.56 2.66
CA TYR A 18 -4.72 -1.74 2.38
C TYR A 18 -3.44 -1.31 1.68
N TYR A 19 -2.29 -1.73 2.21
CA TYR A 19 -0.98 -1.38 1.66
C TYR A 19 -0.28 -2.65 1.16
N PRO A 20 -0.23 -2.87 -0.16
CA PRO A 20 0.30 -4.11 -0.70
C PRO A 20 1.79 -4.29 -0.40
N GLU A 21 2.55 -3.22 -0.18
CA GLU A 21 3.97 -3.26 0.18
C GLU A 21 4.26 -3.96 1.52
N LEU A 22 3.27 -4.02 2.41
CA LEU A 22 3.36 -4.79 3.66
C LEU A 22 3.37 -6.30 3.42
N ASN A 23 2.96 -6.78 2.23
CA ASN A 23 2.98 -8.20 1.90
C ASN A 23 4.43 -8.72 1.76
N PRO A 24 4.90 -9.63 2.62
CA PRO A 24 6.27 -10.14 2.60
C PRO A 24 6.63 -10.86 1.30
N LEU A 25 5.67 -11.35 0.51
CA LEU A 25 5.94 -11.97 -0.79
C LEU A 25 6.60 -11.01 -1.79
N ARG A 26 6.38 -9.70 -1.65
CA ARG A 26 6.97 -8.68 -2.53
C ARG A 26 8.48 -8.50 -2.31
N VAL A 27 9.00 -8.89 -1.13
CA VAL A 27 10.42 -8.80 -0.79
C VAL A 27 11.27 -9.55 -1.82
N LYS A 28 10.83 -10.72 -2.28
CA LYS A 28 11.63 -11.61 -3.12
C LYS A 28 12.09 -10.93 -4.41
N LEU A 29 11.18 -10.32 -5.18
CA LEU A 29 11.53 -9.61 -6.43
C LEU A 29 12.42 -8.39 -6.15
N ALA A 30 12.07 -7.59 -5.14
CA ALA A 30 12.80 -6.37 -4.79
C ALA A 30 14.25 -6.67 -4.39
N PHE A 31 14.47 -7.71 -3.59
CA PHE A 31 15.81 -8.11 -3.13
C PHE A 31 16.62 -8.73 -4.25
N LEU A 32 16.01 -9.60 -5.06
CA LEU A 32 16.70 -10.23 -6.18
C LEU A 32 17.10 -9.24 -7.27
N ASN A 33 16.34 -8.15 -7.47
CA ASN A 33 16.76 -7.07 -8.35
C ASN A 33 18.06 -6.39 -7.86
N GLN A 34 18.34 -6.41 -6.56
CA GLN A 34 19.58 -5.90 -5.96
C GLN A 34 20.65 -6.98 -5.72
N GLY A 35 20.40 -8.23 -6.12
CA GLY A 35 21.28 -9.37 -5.85
C GLY A 35 21.42 -9.69 -4.36
N LEU A 36 20.38 -9.42 -3.56
CA LEU A 36 20.36 -9.66 -2.12
C LEU A 36 19.69 -10.98 -1.77
N VAL A 37 20.18 -11.62 -0.70
CA VAL A 37 19.48 -12.76 -0.09
C VAL A 37 18.27 -12.23 0.69
N PHE A 38 17.10 -12.81 0.44
CA PHE A 38 15.87 -12.55 1.18
C PHE A 38 15.56 -13.71 2.17
N PRO A 39 14.80 -13.47 3.26
CA PRO A 39 14.38 -14.52 4.17
C PRO A 39 13.16 -15.28 3.63
N GLU A 40 13.03 -16.56 4.00
CA GLU A 40 11.73 -17.21 3.98
C GLU A 40 10.94 -16.75 5.22
N VAL A 41 9.75 -16.22 4.99
CA VAL A 41 8.97 -15.56 6.05
C VAL A 41 8.01 -16.58 6.66
N GLY A 42 8.31 -17.01 7.88
CA GLY A 42 7.42 -17.87 8.68
C GLY A 42 6.68 -17.09 9.76
N THR A 43 7.33 -16.09 10.35
CA THR A 43 6.74 -15.19 11.36
C THR A 43 6.86 -13.74 10.94
N ALA A 44 5.75 -12.99 11.02
CA ALA A 44 5.71 -11.57 10.67
C ALA A 44 5.02 -10.72 11.75
N CYS A 45 5.41 -9.45 11.83
CA CYS A 45 4.80 -8.48 12.73
C CYS A 45 4.41 -7.18 11.99
N GLU A 46 3.22 -6.66 12.26
CA GLU A 46 2.81 -5.31 11.84
C GLU A 46 2.67 -4.40 13.07
N LEU A 47 3.42 -3.28 13.08
CA LEU A 47 3.38 -2.28 14.16
C LEU A 47 2.56 -1.07 13.70
N GLY A 48 1.53 -0.70 14.47
CA GLY A 48 0.60 0.36 14.13
C GLY A 48 -0.26 -0.01 12.94
N PHE A 49 -1.01 -1.12 13.05
CA PHE A 49 -1.74 -1.70 11.93
C PHE A 49 -3.01 -0.91 11.55
N GLY A 50 -3.37 0.15 12.29
CA GLY A 50 -4.57 0.93 12.02
C GLY A 50 -5.82 0.05 12.18
N GLN A 51 -6.74 0.09 11.21
CA GLN A 51 -7.88 -0.85 11.18
C GLN A 51 -7.46 -2.31 10.94
N GLY A 52 -6.19 -2.62 10.70
CA GLY A 52 -5.70 -4.00 10.57
C GLY A 52 -6.08 -4.68 9.26
N LEU A 53 -6.47 -3.93 8.24
CA LEU A 53 -6.89 -4.50 6.94
C LEU A 53 -5.73 -5.23 6.24
N SER A 54 -4.52 -4.67 6.25
CA SER A 54 -3.31 -5.29 5.69
C SER A 54 -2.97 -6.59 6.42
N VAL A 55 -2.65 -6.53 7.72
CA VAL A 55 -2.36 -7.72 8.54
C VAL A 55 -3.47 -8.76 8.50
N GLY A 56 -4.75 -8.36 8.52
CA GLY A 56 -5.89 -9.27 8.45
C GLY A 56 -5.96 -10.03 7.13
N MET A 57 -5.74 -9.34 5.99
CA MET A 57 -5.70 -9.96 4.67
C MET A 57 -4.46 -10.83 4.49
N HIS A 58 -3.28 -10.37 4.89
CA HIS A 58 -2.05 -11.16 4.79
C HIS A 58 -2.12 -12.41 5.66
N ALA A 59 -2.69 -12.32 6.86
CA ALA A 59 -2.88 -13.49 7.73
C ALA A 59 -3.89 -14.49 7.17
N ALA A 60 -4.99 -14.02 6.57
CA ALA A 60 -5.96 -14.93 5.95
C ALA A 60 -5.44 -15.57 4.65
N ALA A 61 -4.57 -14.86 3.93
CA ALA A 61 -4.11 -15.24 2.60
C ALA A 61 -2.70 -15.86 2.54
N SER A 62 -1.99 -15.97 3.66
CA SER A 62 -0.67 -16.61 3.73
C SER A 62 -0.58 -17.64 4.85
N VAL A 63 0.46 -18.49 4.82
CA VAL A 63 0.78 -19.44 5.91
C VAL A 63 1.64 -18.81 7.01
N VAL A 64 1.89 -17.51 6.94
CA VAL A 64 2.74 -16.77 7.87
C VAL A 64 2.02 -16.60 9.20
N GLU A 65 2.72 -16.81 10.31
CA GLU A 65 2.20 -16.47 11.64
C GLU A 65 2.32 -14.95 11.86
N TRP A 66 1.17 -14.28 11.90
CA TRP A 66 1.09 -12.82 12.07
C TRP A 66 0.84 -12.40 13.50
N HIS A 67 1.64 -11.45 13.96
CA HIS A 67 1.48 -10.72 15.21
C HIS A 67 1.36 -9.22 14.91
N GLY A 68 0.79 -8.44 15.80
CA GLY A 68 0.78 -6.99 15.62
C GLY A 68 0.11 -6.24 16.74
N THR A 69 0.38 -4.95 16.81
CA THR A 69 -0.21 -4.08 17.83
C THR A 69 -0.66 -2.75 17.23
N ASP A 70 -1.76 -2.23 17.74
CA ASP A 70 -2.18 -0.85 17.61
C ASP A 70 -2.66 -0.39 18.99
N PHE A 71 -2.52 0.90 19.32
CA PHE A 71 -2.89 1.42 20.64
C PHE A 71 -4.36 1.87 20.69
N ASN A 72 -5.05 1.93 19.54
CA ASN A 72 -6.44 2.34 19.49
C ASN A 72 -7.38 1.12 19.66
N PRO A 73 -8.23 1.09 20.70
CA PRO A 73 -9.04 -0.08 21.03
C PRO A 73 -10.09 -0.41 19.95
N ALA A 74 -10.65 0.60 19.28
CA ALA A 74 -11.65 0.38 18.22
C ALA A 74 -10.99 -0.28 17.00
N GLN A 75 -9.78 0.15 16.68
CA GLN A 75 -8.96 -0.37 15.58
C GLN A 75 -8.50 -1.81 15.86
N ALA A 76 -7.95 -2.05 17.05
CA ALA A 76 -7.57 -3.39 17.50
C ALA A 76 -8.77 -4.35 17.55
N GLY A 77 -9.93 -3.88 18.02
CA GLY A 77 -11.17 -4.68 18.04
C GLY A 77 -11.63 -5.09 16.64
N TYR A 78 -11.60 -4.18 15.66
CA TYR A 78 -11.94 -4.52 14.28
C TYR A 78 -10.92 -5.50 13.68
N ALA A 79 -9.62 -5.28 13.89
CA ALA A 79 -8.56 -6.17 13.40
C ALA A 79 -8.68 -7.60 13.99
N GLN A 80 -8.98 -7.71 15.29
CA GLN A 80 -9.27 -8.99 15.95
C GLN A 80 -10.51 -9.68 15.35
N GLN A 81 -11.54 -8.91 14.97
CA GLN A 81 -12.71 -9.44 14.27
C GLN A 81 -12.34 -10.04 12.91
N LEU A 82 -11.46 -9.38 12.12
CA LEU A 82 -10.96 -9.93 10.85
C LEU A 82 -10.25 -11.28 11.06
N ALA A 83 -9.40 -11.36 12.09
CA ALA A 83 -8.69 -12.59 12.45
C ALA A 83 -9.65 -13.71 12.89
N ALA A 84 -10.67 -13.37 13.71
CA ALA A 84 -11.66 -14.33 14.19
C ALA A 84 -12.55 -14.88 13.08
N VAL A 85 -13.05 -14.01 12.19
CA VAL A 85 -13.92 -14.40 11.07
C VAL A 85 -13.19 -15.28 10.07
N SER A 86 -11.97 -14.88 9.67
CA SER A 86 -11.14 -15.68 8.76
C SER A 86 -10.69 -16.99 9.41
N GLY A 87 -10.47 -16.99 10.73
CA GLY A 87 -9.82 -18.08 11.44
C GLY A 87 -8.33 -18.17 11.10
N SER A 88 -7.69 -17.05 10.75
CA SER A 88 -6.27 -17.00 10.36
C SER A 88 -5.31 -17.31 11.51
N GLY A 89 -5.76 -17.13 12.75
CA GLY A 89 -4.92 -17.30 13.94
C GLY A 89 -3.98 -16.13 14.22
N ALA A 90 -4.13 -15.00 13.52
CA ALA A 90 -3.35 -13.79 13.80
C ALA A 90 -3.55 -13.30 15.24
N ARG A 91 -2.45 -12.88 15.88
CA ARG A 91 -2.44 -12.37 17.26
C ARG A 91 -2.28 -10.86 17.25
N LEU A 92 -3.40 -10.16 17.34
CA LEU A 92 -3.48 -8.70 17.22
C LEU A 92 -3.89 -8.08 18.55
N TYR A 93 -3.12 -7.10 19.01
CA TYR A 93 -3.22 -6.57 20.36
C TYR A 93 -3.60 -5.07 20.37
N ASP A 94 -4.28 -4.69 21.44
CA ASP A 94 -4.57 -3.29 21.81
C ASP A 94 -3.52 -2.83 22.84
N GLN A 95 -2.31 -2.51 22.37
CA GLN A 95 -1.18 -2.16 23.22
C GLN A 95 -0.35 -1.05 22.56
N ALA A 96 0.14 -0.11 23.37
CA ALA A 96 1.18 0.80 22.95
C ALA A 96 2.49 0.05 22.65
N PHE A 97 3.39 0.67 21.88
CA PHE A 97 4.63 0.01 21.43
C PHE A 97 5.51 -0.47 22.59
N ASP A 98 5.57 0.29 23.68
CA ASP A 98 6.42 -0.05 24.82
C ASP A 98 5.86 -1.23 25.64
N GLU A 99 4.54 -1.31 25.78
CA GLU A 99 3.87 -2.46 26.39
C GLU A 99 4.03 -3.71 25.52
N PHE A 100 3.78 -3.60 24.22
CA PHE A 100 3.95 -4.70 23.27
C PHE A 100 5.40 -5.21 23.26
N ALA A 101 6.39 -4.30 23.32
CA ALA A 101 7.80 -4.67 23.35
C ALA A 101 8.23 -5.44 24.61
N ARG A 102 7.54 -5.23 25.74
CA ARG A 102 7.80 -5.92 27.02
C ARG A 102 7.21 -7.34 27.07
N ARG A 103 6.41 -7.76 26.10
CA ARG A 103 5.83 -9.10 26.05
C ARG A 103 6.89 -10.20 25.98
N THR A 104 6.75 -11.24 26.78
CA THR A 104 7.68 -12.39 26.79
C THR A 104 7.26 -13.52 25.86
N ASP A 105 6.03 -13.51 25.36
CA ASP A 105 5.43 -14.57 24.54
C ASP A 105 5.56 -14.33 23.01
N LEU A 106 6.11 -13.20 22.59
CA LEU A 106 6.35 -12.91 21.17
C LEU A 106 7.53 -13.72 20.61
N PRO A 107 7.42 -14.27 19.39
CA PRO A 107 8.56 -14.88 18.72
C PRO A 107 9.57 -13.83 18.24
N GLN A 108 10.66 -14.28 17.64
CA GLN A 108 11.40 -13.43 16.70
C GLN A 108 10.75 -13.50 15.31
N PHE A 109 10.87 -12.42 14.54
CA PHE A 109 10.21 -12.24 13.26
C PHE A 109 11.21 -12.31 12.10
N ASP A 110 10.79 -12.95 11.00
CA ASP A 110 11.48 -12.87 9.71
C ASP A 110 11.18 -11.54 9.01
N TYR A 111 10.01 -10.95 9.30
CA TYR A 111 9.53 -9.72 8.71
C TYR A 111 8.84 -8.82 9.74
N ILE A 112 9.17 -7.53 9.76
CA ILE A 112 8.46 -6.52 10.54
C ILE A 112 8.04 -5.40 9.60
N GLY A 113 6.78 -4.98 9.63
CA GLY A 113 6.26 -3.87 8.85
C GLY A 113 5.73 -2.74 9.72
N LEU A 114 6.01 -1.49 9.35
CA LEU A 114 5.29 -0.32 9.84
C LEU A 114 5.02 0.66 8.70
N HIS A 115 3.74 0.89 8.40
CA HIS A 115 3.30 1.78 7.34
C HIS A 115 2.64 3.03 7.90
N GLY A 116 3.07 4.21 7.46
CA GLY A 116 2.48 5.48 7.90
C GLY A 116 2.66 5.80 9.38
N ILE A 117 3.67 5.23 10.06
CA ILE A 117 3.88 5.46 11.51
C ILE A 117 5.10 6.36 11.79
N TRP A 118 6.24 6.08 11.16
CA TRP A 118 7.54 6.61 11.60
C TRP A 118 7.62 8.14 11.70
N SER A 119 7.04 8.86 10.74
CA SER A 119 7.02 10.33 10.74
C SER A 119 6.06 10.93 11.76
N TRP A 120 5.10 10.15 12.27
CA TRP A 120 3.96 10.60 13.07
C TRP A 120 4.09 10.31 14.57
N ILE A 121 5.24 9.83 15.01
CA ILE A 121 5.52 9.46 16.40
C ILE A 121 6.65 10.31 17.00
N SER A 122 6.73 10.31 18.33
CA SER A 122 7.82 10.96 19.07
C SER A 122 9.13 10.17 19.00
N ASP A 123 10.25 10.81 19.36
CA ASP A 123 11.57 10.17 19.40
C ASP A 123 11.64 9.04 20.45
N GLU A 124 10.89 9.15 21.56
CA GLU A 124 10.79 8.08 22.56
C GLU A 124 10.15 6.83 21.96
N ASN A 125 9.07 6.99 21.19
CA ASN A 125 8.44 5.87 20.49
C ASN A 125 9.33 5.31 19.37
N ARG A 126 10.10 6.17 18.66
CA ARG A 126 11.11 5.69 17.70
C ARG A 126 12.16 4.83 18.40
N ALA A 127 12.66 5.25 19.56
CA ALA A 127 13.64 4.49 20.33
C ALA A 127 13.09 3.13 20.78
N VAL A 128 11.83 3.07 21.24
CA VAL A 128 11.14 1.81 21.58
C VAL A 128 11.02 0.89 20.37
N ILE A 129 10.61 1.42 19.21
CA ILE A 129 10.48 0.63 17.98
C ILE A 129 11.84 0.10 17.51
N VAL A 130 12.89 0.93 17.53
CA VAL A 130 14.25 0.51 17.16
C VAL A 130 14.75 -0.60 18.08
N GLU A 131 14.52 -0.49 19.39
CA GLU A 131 14.88 -1.53 20.36
C GLU A 131 14.09 -2.83 20.15
N PHE A 132 12.79 -2.72 19.86
CA PHE A 132 11.96 -3.87 19.49
C PHE A 132 12.51 -4.56 18.24
N ILE A 133 12.81 -3.82 17.18
CA ILE A 133 13.38 -4.37 15.94
C ILE A 133 14.75 -5.01 16.21
N ARG A 134 15.60 -4.37 17.02
CA ARG A 134 16.93 -4.90 17.39
C ARG A 134 16.84 -6.26 18.07
N THR A 135 15.84 -6.47 18.93
CA THR A 135 15.69 -7.70 19.73
C THR A 135 14.82 -8.77 19.06
N ARG A 136 13.83 -8.35 18.27
CA ARG A 136 12.82 -9.24 17.68
C ARG A 136 13.02 -9.56 16.21
N LEU A 137 13.73 -8.74 15.44
CA LEU A 137 14.05 -9.10 14.06
C LEU A 137 15.20 -10.12 14.01
N LYS A 138 14.97 -11.24 13.33
CA LYS A 138 15.99 -12.27 13.09
C LYS A 138 17.14 -11.72 12.24
N VAL A 139 18.31 -12.33 12.34
CA VAL A 139 19.40 -12.08 11.38
C VAL A 139 18.94 -12.56 9.99
N GLY A 140 19.14 -11.73 8.97
CA GLY A 140 18.56 -11.90 7.63
C GLY A 140 17.09 -11.47 7.51
N GLY A 141 16.44 -11.11 8.62
CA GLY A 141 15.08 -10.59 8.63
C GLY A 141 14.97 -9.21 8.00
N VAL A 142 13.78 -8.89 7.51
CA VAL A 142 13.48 -7.66 6.76
C VAL A 142 12.56 -6.76 7.56
N LEU A 143 12.91 -5.47 7.62
CA LEU A 143 12.05 -4.39 8.06
C LEU A 143 11.49 -3.68 6.84
N TYR A 144 10.17 -3.59 6.75
CA TYR A 144 9.49 -2.63 5.90
C TYR A 144 9.12 -1.39 6.71
N ILE A 145 9.45 -0.21 6.20
CA ILE A 145 9.14 1.06 6.85
C ILE A 145 8.85 2.14 5.82
N SER A 146 7.81 2.92 6.07
CA SER A 146 7.47 4.08 5.24
C SER A 146 7.47 5.38 6.04
N TYR A 147 7.94 6.48 5.44
CA TYR A 147 8.12 7.75 6.12
C TYR A 147 8.13 8.94 5.14
N ASN A 148 7.69 10.10 5.62
CA ASN A 148 7.79 11.36 4.89
C ASN A 148 9.25 11.84 4.86
N THR A 149 9.66 12.41 3.73
CA THR A 149 11.06 12.78 3.50
C THR A 149 11.27 14.22 3.08
N LEU A 150 12.49 14.70 3.35
CA LEU A 150 13.04 15.91 2.75
C LEU A 150 13.94 15.51 1.56
N PRO A 151 14.00 16.31 0.48
CA PRO A 151 13.44 17.67 0.36
C PRO A 151 11.97 17.75 -0.08
N GLY A 152 11.29 16.64 -0.44
CA GLY A 152 9.95 16.69 -1.06
C GLY A 152 8.84 17.31 -0.21
N TRP A 153 9.01 17.38 1.12
CA TRP A 153 8.13 18.13 2.02
C TRP A 153 8.59 19.56 2.33
N ALA A 154 9.82 19.95 1.99
CA ALA A 154 10.42 21.21 2.43
C ALA A 154 9.58 22.44 2.06
N ALA A 155 8.99 22.45 0.86
CA ALA A 155 8.15 23.56 0.42
C ALA A 155 6.86 23.67 1.25
N PHE A 156 6.22 22.56 1.61
CA PHE A 156 4.89 22.56 2.25
C PHE A 156 4.93 22.42 3.77
N ALA A 157 6.02 21.91 4.35
CA ALA A 157 6.16 21.72 5.80
C ALA A 157 5.86 22.99 6.63
N PRO A 158 6.29 24.21 6.20
CA PRO A 158 5.90 25.45 6.89
C PRO A 158 4.39 25.71 6.88
N MET A 159 3.71 25.45 5.76
CA MET A 159 2.24 25.58 5.69
C MET A 159 1.55 24.58 6.61
N ARG A 160 1.99 23.31 6.62
CA ARG A 160 1.46 22.31 7.56
C ARG A 160 1.63 22.76 9.01
N HIS A 161 2.82 23.25 9.37
CA HIS A 161 3.07 23.75 10.73
C HIS A 161 2.09 24.86 11.11
N LEU A 162 1.85 25.80 10.19
CA LEU A 162 0.88 26.87 10.39
C LEU A 162 -0.56 26.36 10.53
N LEU A 163 -0.99 25.36 9.74
CA LEU A 163 -2.30 24.73 9.87
C LEU A 163 -2.50 24.10 11.25
N SER A 164 -1.50 23.33 11.72
CA SER A 164 -1.52 22.70 13.04
C SER A 164 -1.56 23.73 14.17
N GLN A 165 -0.75 24.79 14.07
CA GLN A 165 -0.77 25.90 15.03
C GLN A 165 -2.12 26.61 15.06
N HIS A 166 -2.71 26.88 13.90
CA HIS A 166 -4.04 27.49 13.82
C HIS A 166 -5.10 26.62 14.52
N ALA A 167 -5.11 25.31 14.23
CA ALA A 167 -6.04 24.38 14.88
C ALA A 167 -5.86 24.30 16.40
N ALA A 168 -4.63 24.45 16.90
CA ALA A 168 -4.33 24.45 18.33
C ALA A 168 -4.70 25.76 19.03
N VAL A 169 -4.46 26.92 18.40
CA VAL A 169 -4.66 28.25 19.03
C VAL A 169 -6.08 28.77 18.84
N MET A 170 -6.63 28.60 17.64
CA MET A 170 -7.95 29.14 17.26
C MET A 170 -9.08 28.13 17.43
N GLY A 171 -8.76 26.88 17.76
CA GLY A 171 -9.76 25.88 18.12
C GLY A 171 -10.29 26.14 19.53
N ALA A 172 -11.46 26.77 19.65
CA ALA A 172 -12.11 26.93 20.95
C ALA A 172 -12.39 25.56 21.61
N GLU A 173 -12.18 25.46 22.93
CA GLU A 173 -12.55 24.26 23.70
C GLU A 173 -14.03 23.94 23.45
N GLY A 174 -14.31 22.76 22.88
CA GLY A 174 -15.66 22.31 22.53
C GLY A 174 -15.99 22.29 21.03
N HIS A 175 -15.17 22.89 20.15
CA HIS A 175 -15.30 22.68 18.70
C HIS A 175 -14.67 21.34 18.32
N GLY A 176 -15.48 20.41 17.81
CA GLY A 176 -15.01 19.09 17.36
C GLY A 176 -13.86 19.19 16.34
N THR A 177 -12.98 18.19 16.33
CA THR A 177 -11.75 18.14 15.51
C THR A 177 -11.96 18.47 14.03
N LEU A 178 -13.09 18.06 13.45
CA LEU A 178 -13.45 18.37 12.06
C LEU A 178 -13.62 19.87 11.78
N ASN A 179 -14.25 20.63 12.69
CA ASN A 179 -14.44 22.06 12.52
C ASN A 179 -13.11 22.84 12.63
N ARG A 180 -12.17 22.33 13.44
CA ARG A 180 -10.82 22.90 13.55
C ARG A 180 -10.02 22.75 12.25
N ILE A 181 -10.19 21.62 11.56
CA ILE A 181 -9.57 21.36 10.26
C ILE A 181 -10.09 22.33 9.21
N ASP A 182 -11.42 22.45 9.08
CA ASP A 182 -12.04 23.37 8.10
C ASP A 182 -11.57 24.82 8.34
N GLY A 183 -11.59 25.26 9.60
CA GLY A 183 -11.12 26.60 9.96
C GLY A 183 -9.64 26.85 9.64
N ALA A 184 -8.78 25.84 9.80
CA ALA A 184 -7.37 25.97 9.45
C ALA A 184 -7.14 26.04 7.93
N VAL A 185 -7.88 25.24 7.15
CA VAL A 185 -7.84 25.29 5.68
C VAL A 185 -8.32 26.64 5.15
N ASP A 186 -9.47 27.12 5.65
CA ASP A 186 -10.02 28.43 5.29
C ASP A 186 -9.08 29.58 5.66
N PHE A 187 -8.41 29.48 6.81
CA PHE A 187 -7.39 30.45 7.23
C PHE A 187 -6.20 30.47 6.26
N ALA A 188 -5.67 29.31 5.89
CA ALA A 188 -4.54 29.20 4.97
C ALA A 188 -4.89 29.80 3.59
N GLU A 189 -6.12 29.64 3.11
CA GLU A 189 -6.57 30.29 1.89
C GLU A 189 -6.62 31.80 1.96
N LYS A 190 -7.21 32.33 3.04
CA LYS A 190 -7.24 33.78 3.26
C LYS A 190 -5.81 34.34 3.30
N LEU A 191 -4.88 33.62 3.93
CA LEU A 191 -3.46 33.97 3.90
C LEU A 191 -2.91 33.93 2.47
N LEU A 192 -3.11 32.85 1.71
CA LEU A 192 -2.60 32.73 0.34
C LEU A 192 -3.18 33.79 -0.60
N ALA A 193 -4.42 34.20 -0.40
CA ALA A 193 -5.06 35.28 -1.14
C ALA A 193 -4.41 36.66 -0.90
N THR A 194 -3.67 36.84 0.21
CA THR A 194 -2.83 38.05 0.43
C THR A 194 -1.57 38.08 -0.45
N ASN A 195 -1.34 37.04 -1.26
CA ASN A 195 -0.17 36.88 -2.14
C ASN A 195 1.18 37.01 -1.38
N PRO A 196 1.39 36.24 -0.30
CA PRO A 196 2.59 36.34 0.51
C PRO A 196 3.83 35.90 -0.27
N LEU A 197 5.01 36.41 0.10
CA LEU A 197 6.27 36.00 -0.54
C LEU A 197 6.47 34.47 -0.54
N TYR A 198 6.02 33.80 0.53
CA TYR A 198 6.05 32.34 0.65
C TYR A 198 5.39 31.62 -0.54
N SER A 199 4.19 32.02 -0.98
CA SER A 199 3.49 31.37 -2.10
C SER A 199 4.03 31.80 -3.46
N ARG A 200 4.63 33.00 -3.56
CA ARG A 200 5.31 33.46 -4.78
C ARG A 200 6.59 32.68 -5.06
N VAL A 201 7.33 32.31 -4.01
CA VAL A 201 8.55 31.48 -4.13
C VAL A 201 8.19 29.99 -4.24
N ASN A 202 7.20 29.52 -3.48
CA ASN A 202 6.72 28.14 -3.50
C ASN A 202 5.41 28.03 -4.30
N THR A 203 5.51 28.07 -5.63
CA THR A 203 4.36 28.14 -6.53
C THR A 203 3.42 26.92 -6.44
N SER A 204 3.93 25.76 -6.02
CA SER A 204 3.15 24.52 -5.87
C SER A 204 2.19 24.51 -4.67
N ILE A 205 2.30 25.48 -3.75
CA ILE A 205 1.48 25.51 -2.53
C ILE A 205 0.01 25.73 -2.84
N ALA A 206 -0.31 26.60 -3.81
CA ALA A 206 -1.70 26.89 -4.16
C ALA A 206 -2.42 25.64 -4.69
N ASP A 207 -1.79 24.93 -5.63
CA ASP A 207 -2.33 23.68 -6.18
C ASP A 207 -2.47 22.61 -5.09
N ARG A 208 -1.49 22.53 -4.18
CA ARG A 208 -1.56 21.59 -3.06
C ARG A 208 -2.70 21.91 -2.11
N MET A 209 -2.91 23.19 -1.76
CA MET A 209 -4.05 23.61 -0.93
C MET A 209 -5.39 23.30 -1.60
N ALA A 210 -5.51 23.54 -2.91
CA ALA A 210 -6.72 23.19 -3.66
C ALA A 210 -7.03 21.68 -3.60
N ARG A 211 -5.99 20.83 -3.67
CA ARG A 211 -6.13 19.37 -3.52
C ARG A 211 -6.54 18.94 -2.11
N LEU A 212 -6.08 19.63 -1.07
CA LEU A 212 -6.44 19.26 0.31
C LEU A 212 -7.95 19.32 0.55
N LYS A 213 -8.64 20.28 -0.07
CA LYS A 213 -10.10 20.40 0.02
C LYS A 213 -10.87 19.19 -0.47
N THR A 214 -10.31 18.47 -1.43
CA THR A 214 -10.98 17.31 -2.04
C THR A 214 -10.74 16.02 -1.26
N MET A 215 -9.87 16.06 -0.24
CA MET A 215 -9.52 14.87 0.54
C MET A 215 -10.53 14.64 1.68
N PRO A 216 -10.77 13.38 2.08
CA PRO A 216 -11.58 13.07 3.26
C PRO A 216 -11.02 13.73 4.52
N LYS A 217 -11.90 14.28 5.37
CA LYS A 217 -11.48 15.02 6.58
C LYS A 217 -10.73 14.14 7.57
N GLN A 218 -11.08 12.86 7.65
CA GLN A 218 -10.37 11.86 8.45
C GLN A 218 -8.90 11.77 8.02
N TYR A 219 -8.64 11.69 6.71
CA TYR A 219 -7.29 11.69 6.18
C TYR A 219 -6.54 12.98 6.53
N LEU A 220 -7.20 14.14 6.38
CA LEU A 220 -6.58 15.43 6.71
C LEU A 220 -6.15 15.48 8.18
N ALA A 221 -7.00 15.00 9.09
CA ALA A 221 -6.72 14.98 10.52
C ALA A 221 -5.41 14.24 10.83
N HIS A 222 -5.27 13.03 10.29
CA HIS A 222 -4.11 12.17 10.51
C HIS A 222 -2.85 12.62 9.75
N GLU A 223 -3.00 13.19 8.55
CA GLU A 223 -1.87 13.59 7.71
C GLU A 223 -1.39 15.04 7.93
N TYR A 224 -2.14 15.89 8.63
CA TYR A 224 -1.75 17.31 8.79
C TYR A 224 -1.86 17.84 10.21
N PHE A 225 -2.62 17.21 11.11
CA PHE A 225 -2.94 17.79 12.42
C PHE A 225 -2.46 17.00 13.64
N ASN A 226 -1.80 15.85 13.48
CA ASN A 226 -1.10 15.18 14.59
C ASN A 226 -0.06 16.09 15.25
N ARG A 227 0.17 15.95 16.56
CA ARG A 227 1.16 16.82 17.25
C ARG A 227 2.56 16.59 16.68
N ASP A 228 2.99 15.34 16.68
CA ASP A 228 4.31 14.93 16.21
C ASP A 228 4.26 14.65 14.71
N TRP A 229 5.09 15.37 13.97
CA TRP A 229 5.29 15.14 12.54
C TRP A 229 6.67 15.59 12.10
N VAL A 230 7.51 14.64 11.73
CA VAL A 230 8.91 14.89 11.36
C VAL A 230 9.22 14.19 10.04
N PRO A 231 9.18 14.90 8.90
CA PRO A 231 9.83 14.46 7.68
C PRO A 231 11.34 14.39 7.89
N MET A 232 11.99 13.32 7.42
CA MET A 232 13.41 13.08 7.67
C MET A 232 14.20 12.88 6.38
N HIS A 233 15.49 13.21 6.41
CA HIS A 233 16.41 12.82 5.35
C HIS A 233 16.72 11.32 5.46
N PHE A 234 17.04 10.69 4.34
CA PHE A 234 17.43 9.28 4.29
C PHE A 234 18.61 8.95 5.24
N ALA A 235 19.66 9.78 5.26
CA ALA A 235 20.81 9.54 6.15
C ALA A 235 20.42 9.53 7.63
N THR A 236 19.57 10.46 8.08
CA THR A 236 19.04 10.47 9.46
C THR A 236 18.22 9.23 9.76
N MET A 237 17.46 8.73 8.79
CA MET A 237 16.74 7.47 8.94
C MET A 237 17.71 6.28 9.11
N ALA A 238 18.80 6.24 8.34
CA ALA A 238 19.82 5.21 8.47
C ALA A 238 20.48 5.23 9.87
N GLU A 239 20.76 6.41 10.42
CA GLU A 239 21.31 6.59 11.78
C GLU A 239 20.37 6.03 12.86
N TRP A 240 19.07 6.30 12.76
CA TRP A 240 18.07 5.76 13.69
C TRP A 240 18.04 4.22 13.70
N LEU A 241 18.25 3.59 12.54
CA LEU A 241 18.18 2.14 12.39
C LEU A 241 19.53 1.43 12.63
N GLU A 242 20.64 2.17 12.71
CA GLU A 242 21.98 1.61 12.92
C GLU A 242 22.09 0.74 14.19
N PRO A 243 21.56 1.13 15.37
CA PRO A 243 21.63 0.30 16.58
C PRO A 243 20.93 -1.07 16.43
N ALA A 244 19.95 -1.17 15.52
CA ALA A 244 19.28 -2.42 15.17
C ALA A 244 20.07 -3.31 14.19
N LYS A 245 21.25 -2.85 13.74
CA LYS A 245 22.12 -3.48 12.74
C LYS A 245 21.43 -3.63 11.38
N LEU A 246 20.58 -2.67 11.05
CA LEU A 246 19.88 -2.62 9.79
C LEU A 246 20.70 -1.89 8.73
N GLN A 247 20.61 -2.39 7.51
CA GLN A 247 21.21 -1.80 6.32
C GLN A 247 20.11 -1.60 5.28
N PHE A 248 20.17 -0.49 4.56
CA PHE A 248 19.23 -0.25 3.47
C PHE A 248 19.38 -1.34 2.40
N ALA A 249 18.26 -1.96 2.03
CA ALA A 249 18.24 -2.98 0.99
C ALA A 249 17.80 -2.37 -0.35
N CYS A 250 16.59 -1.81 -0.38
CA CYS A 250 15.98 -1.16 -1.55
C CYS A 250 14.63 -0.53 -1.19
N THR A 251 14.12 0.34 -2.07
CA THR A 251 12.70 0.72 -2.06
C THR A 251 11.80 -0.50 -2.28
N ALA A 252 10.70 -0.56 -1.53
CA ALA A 252 9.63 -1.55 -1.64
C ALA A 252 8.67 -1.27 -2.80
N HIS A 253 8.82 -0.13 -3.48
CA HIS A 253 8.06 0.23 -4.66
C HIS A 253 8.83 -0.15 -5.94
N PRO A 254 8.45 -1.22 -6.68
CA PRO A 254 9.30 -1.80 -7.72
C PRO A 254 9.71 -0.82 -8.83
N SER A 255 8.82 0.08 -9.26
CA SER A 255 9.13 1.03 -10.33
C SER A 255 10.18 2.07 -9.93
N GLU A 256 10.36 2.34 -8.63
CA GLU A 256 11.38 3.27 -8.14
C GLU A 256 12.80 2.66 -8.24
N GLN A 257 12.92 1.33 -8.38
CA GLN A 257 14.20 0.65 -8.62
C GLN A 257 14.64 0.69 -10.09
N VAL A 258 13.75 1.10 -11.01
CA VAL A 258 14.07 1.17 -12.44
C VAL A 258 14.62 2.57 -12.73
N ASP A 259 15.94 2.70 -12.74
CA ASP A 259 16.62 4.00 -12.92
C ASP A 259 16.15 4.74 -14.16
N ALA A 260 15.97 4.05 -15.29
CA ALA A 260 15.53 4.66 -16.54
C ALA A 260 14.12 5.28 -16.49
N LEU A 261 13.29 4.93 -15.50
CA LEU A 261 11.98 5.56 -15.27
C LEU A 261 12.06 6.80 -14.37
N ASN A 262 13.12 6.93 -13.58
CA ASN A 262 13.20 7.92 -12.51
C ASN A 262 14.31 8.95 -12.71
N LEU A 263 15.32 8.59 -13.52
CA LEU A 263 16.56 9.34 -13.67
C LEU A 263 16.95 9.40 -15.14
N ASN A 264 17.36 10.58 -15.59
CA ASN A 264 17.99 10.72 -16.91
C ASN A 264 19.43 10.16 -16.90
N ALA A 265 20.05 10.05 -18.07
CA ALA A 265 21.38 9.43 -18.20
C ALA A 265 22.47 10.15 -17.39
N GLU A 266 22.43 11.49 -17.32
CA GLU A 266 23.40 12.30 -16.56
C GLU A 266 23.26 12.08 -15.06
N GLN A 267 22.01 12.03 -14.55
CA GLN A 267 21.71 11.74 -13.15
C GLN A 267 22.14 10.33 -12.77
N GLN A 268 21.89 9.32 -13.62
CA GLN A 268 22.37 7.96 -13.39
C GLN A 268 23.89 7.90 -13.31
N GLN A 269 24.58 8.58 -14.23
CA GLN A 269 26.05 8.62 -14.23
C GLN A 269 26.59 9.34 -12.99
N PHE A 270 25.94 10.43 -12.56
CA PHE A 270 26.30 11.17 -11.36
C PHE A 270 26.17 10.29 -10.10
N LEU A 271 25.03 9.61 -9.92
CA LEU A 271 24.82 8.71 -8.78
C LEU A 271 25.79 7.52 -8.77
N LYS A 272 26.14 6.95 -9.94
CA LYS A 272 27.16 5.89 -10.05
C LYS A 272 28.53 6.32 -9.54
N GLY A 273 28.83 7.62 -9.58
CA GLY A 273 30.08 8.20 -9.07
C GLY A 273 30.13 8.33 -7.54
N ILE A 274 29.06 8.02 -6.81
CA ILE A 274 28.98 8.16 -5.34
C ILE A 274 29.11 6.76 -4.69
N PRO A 275 30.28 6.41 -4.09
CA PRO A 275 30.49 5.08 -3.53
C PRO A 275 29.69 4.84 -2.24
N ASP A 276 29.54 5.87 -1.42
CA ASP A 276 28.80 5.78 -0.16
C ASP A 276 27.29 5.64 -0.44
N ALA A 277 26.69 4.56 0.08
CA ALA A 277 25.29 4.25 -0.19
C ALA A 277 24.34 5.28 0.43
N ASN A 278 24.63 5.78 1.63
CA ASN A 278 23.77 6.74 2.32
C ASN A 278 23.75 8.09 1.61
N LEU A 279 24.92 8.58 1.19
CA LEU A 279 25.05 9.80 0.41
C LEU A 279 24.41 9.65 -0.96
N ARG A 280 24.57 8.50 -1.62
CA ARG A 280 23.95 8.24 -2.93
C ARG A 280 22.42 8.27 -2.85
N GLU A 281 21.83 7.61 -1.86
CA GLU A 281 20.37 7.63 -1.66
C GLU A 281 19.86 9.01 -1.22
N SER A 282 20.61 9.71 -0.36
CA SER A 282 20.27 11.09 0.03
C SER A 282 20.34 12.03 -1.18
N THR A 283 21.33 11.85 -2.06
CA THR A 283 21.46 12.62 -3.31
C THR A 283 20.32 12.29 -4.27
N ARG A 284 19.95 11.01 -4.39
CA ARG A 284 18.80 10.57 -5.19
C ARG A 284 17.52 11.27 -4.74
N ASP A 285 17.30 11.42 -3.43
CA ASP A 285 16.12 12.12 -2.90
C ASP A 285 16.02 13.58 -3.37
N PHE A 286 17.15 14.27 -3.54
CA PHE A 286 17.15 15.61 -4.15
C PHE A 286 16.83 15.59 -5.64
N ILE A 287 17.34 14.60 -6.38
CA ILE A 287 17.10 14.48 -7.82
C ILE A 287 15.61 14.27 -8.12
N VAL A 288 14.95 13.38 -7.38
CA VAL A 288 13.55 13.02 -7.61
C VAL A 288 12.57 13.82 -6.73
N ASN A 289 13.09 14.78 -5.95
CA ASN A 289 12.34 15.54 -4.96
C ASN A 289 11.47 14.64 -4.05
N GLN A 290 12.11 13.60 -3.50
CA GLN A 290 11.43 12.51 -2.80
C GLN A 290 10.61 13.05 -1.62
N GLN A 291 9.31 12.75 -1.64
CA GLN A 291 8.36 13.19 -0.61
C GLN A 291 7.99 12.10 0.38
N PHE A 292 7.95 10.83 -0.05
CA PHE A 292 7.55 9.71 0.80
C PHE A 292 8.33 8.47 0.39
N ARG A 293 9.07 7.86 1.32
CA ARG A 293 9.81 6.62 1.06
C ARG A 293 9.07 5.42 1.62
N ARG A 294 9.25 4.28 0.96
CA ARG A 294 8.74 2.96 1.36
C ARG A 294 9.91 2.02 1.16
N ASP A 295 10.63 1.72 2.22
CA ASP A 295 11.92 1.07 2.12
C ASP A 295 11.90 -0.29 2.81
N TYR A 296 12.62 -1.23 2.21
CA TYR A 296 13.05 -2.44 2.88
C TYR A 296 14.47 -2.23 3.42
N TRP A 297 14.65 -2.61 4.69
CA TRP A 297 15.93 -2.68 5.39
C TRP A 297 16.15 -4.12 5.84
N VAL A 298 17.40 -4.57 5.91
CA VAL A 298 17.72 -5.96 6.26
C VAL A 298 18.77 -6.01 7.35
N LYS A 299 18.63 -6.96 8.27
CA LYS A 299 19.59 -7.19 9.34
C LYS A 299 20.71 -8.11 8.88
N GLY A 300 21.89 -7.57 8.64
CA GLY A 300 23.04 -8.33 8.13
C GLY A 300 22.84 -8.74 6.67
N ALA A 301 22.89 -7.76 5.76
CA ALA A 301 22.72 -7.97 4.33
C ALA A 301 23.75 -8.97 3.78
N ARG A 302 23.30 -9.86 2.88
CA ARG A 302 24.17 -10.77 2.13
C ARG A 302 23.88 -10.65 0.64
N LYS A 303 24.95 -10.72 -0.17
CA LYS A 303 24.85 -10.74 -1.62
C LYS A 303 24.82 -12.17 -2.13
N LEU A 304 23.98 -12.41 -3.13
CA LEU A 304 24.01 -13.60 -3.97
C LEU A 304 25.14 -13.46 -4.99
N ASN A 305 25.70 -14.58 -5.41
CA ASN A 305 26.51 -14.59 -6.63
C ASN A 305 25.59 -14.47 -7.85
N ALA A 306 26.15 -14.19 -9.03
CA ALA A 306 25.37 -13.95 -10.24
C ALA A 306 24.54 -15.18 -10.69
N ILE A 307 25.03 -16.40 -10.46
CA ILE A 307 24.35 -17.64 -10.83
C ILE A 307 23.14 -17.84 -9.91
N ASP A 308 23.36 -17.81 -8.59
CA ASP A 308 22.28 -17.99 -7.60
C ASP A 308 21.19 -16.92 -7.77
N GLN A 309 21.58 -15.67 -8.07
CA GLN A 309 20.63 -14.59 -8.35
C GLN A 309 19.79 -14.89 -9.59
N ALA A 310 20.42 -15.34 -10.68
CA ALA A 310 19.74 -15.62 -11.94
C ALA A 310 18.82 -16.85 -11.83
N GLU A 311 19.19 -17.86 -11.04
CA GLU A 311 18.36 -19.02 -10.74
C GLU A 311 17.17 -18.64 -9.86
N ALA A 312 17.40 -17.89 -8.78
CA ALA A 312 16.34 -17.44 -7.88
C ALA A 312 15.33 -16.51 -8.59
N LEU A 313 15.79 -15.62 -9.49
CA LEU A 313 14.91 -14.77 -10.27
C LEU A 313 13.94 -15.58 -11.13
N ARG A 314 14.40 -16.68 -11.74
CA ARG A 314 13.55 -17.56 -12.57
C ARG A 314 12.48 -18.29 -11.78
N LEU A 315 12.63 -18.42 -10.46
CA LEU A 315 11.65 -19.02 -9.57
C LEU A 315 10.58 -18.05 -9.08
N ILE A 316 10.80 -16.73 -9.22
CA ILE A 316 9.77 -15.74 -8.86
C ILE A 316 8.52 -15.99 -9.69
N LYS A 317 7.37 -16.09 -9.01
CA LYS A 317 6.07 -16.32 -9.63
C LYS A 317 5.23 -15.05 -9.60
N VAL A 318 4.63 -14.71 -10.73
CA VAL A 318 3.81 -13.51 -10.91
C VAL A 318 2.49 -13.84 -11.60
N VAL A 319 1.50 -12.97 -11.40
CA VAL A 319 0.18 -13.06 -12.03
C VAL A 319 -0.32 -11.68 -12.44
N LEU A 320 -1.01 -11.61 -13.59
CA LEU A 320 -1.66 -10.39 -14.05
C LEU A 320 -2.95 -10.14 -13.26
N VAL A 321 -3.01 -8.99 -12.59
CA VAL A 321 -4.14 -8.52 -11.78
C VAL A 321 -4.84 -7.33 -12.44
N ALA A 322 -4.78 -7.26 -13.77
CA ALA A 322 -5.42 -6.25 -14.59
C ALA A 322 -6.02 -6.88 -15.85
N TYR A 323 -7.11 -6.30 -16.36
CA TYR A 323 -7.66 -6.71 -17.64
C TYR A 323 -6.74 -6.23 -18.77
N ARG A 324 -6.19 -7.17 -19.55
CA ARG A 324 -5.14 -6.91 -20.56
C ARG A 324 -5.40 -5.69 -21.46
N PRO A 325 -6.60 -5.50 -22.04
CA PRO A 325 -6.91 -4.32 -22.86
C PRO A 325 -6.87 -2.98 -22.13
N ASP A 326 -7.02 -2.96 -20.80
CA ASP A 326 -7.00 -1.73 -20.00
C ASP A 326 -5.57 -1.36 -19.54
N VAL A 327 -4.57 -2.21 -19.80
CA VAL A 327 -3.17 -1.93 -19.43
C VAL A 327 -2.56 -0.93 -20.41
N SER A 328 -2.30 0.27 -19.91
CA SER A 328 -1.60 1.32 -20.65
C SER A 328 -0.11 1.01 -20.80
N LEU A 329 0.43 1.22 -22.00
CA LEU A 329 1.88 1.22 -22.26
C LEU A 329 2.53 2.59 -22.02
N LYS A 330 1.88 3.45 -21.25
CA LYS A 330 2.43 4.72 -20.78
C LYS A 330 2.48 4.70 -19.27
N MET A 331 3.60 5.18 -18.72
CA MET A 331 3.78 5.32 -17.29
C MET A 331 4.43 6.65 -16.95
N THR A 332 4.18 7.14 -15.75
CA THR A 332 4.82 8.33 -15.22
C THR A 332 5.84 7.93 -14.16
N GLY A 333 7.08 8.40 -14.30
CA GLY A 333 8.14 8.26 -13.29
C GLY A 333 8.82 9.60 -12.99
N GLY A 334 9.96 9.57 -12.31
CA GLY A 334 10.70 10.78 -11.92
C GLY A 334 11.13 11.69 -13.09
N VAL A 335 11.30 11.15 -14.30
CA VAL A 335 11.60 11.93 -15.52
C VAL A 335 10.36 12.37 -16.31
N GLY A 336 9.16 12.08 -15.83
CA GLY A 336 7.89 12.36 -16.52
C GLY A 336 7.26 11.13 -17.17
N GLU A 337 6.45 11.34 -18.22
CA GLU A 337 5.78 10.26 -18.96
C GLU A 337 6.78 9.50 -19.85
N VAL A 338 6.81 8.18 -19.70
CA VAL A 338 7.62 7.23 -20.46
C VAL A 338 6.69 6.26 -21.18
N THR A 339 6.93 6.05 -22.48
CA THR A 339 6.23 5.03 -23.27
C THR A 339 7.00 3.72 -23.22
N LEU A 340 6.34 2.65 -22.80
CA LEU A 340 6.87 1.30 -22.72
C LEU A 340 6.99 0.70 -24.12
N THR A 341 8.11 0.00 -24.38
CA THR A 341 8.41 -0.54 -25.72
C THR A 341 7.47 -1.70 -26.06
N GLU A 342 6.54 -1.48 -26.99
CA GLU A 342 5.48 -2.43 -27.33
C GLU A 342 5.98 -3.85 -27.66
N VAL A 343 7.07 -3.97 -28.42
CA VAL A 343 7.67 -5.26 -28.80
C VAL A 343 8.12 -6.12 -27.60
N ILE A 344 8.34 -5.49 -26.44
CA ILE A 344 8.71 -6.17 -25.19
C ILE A 344 7.46 -6.42 -24.34
N TYR A 345 6.63 -5.39 -24.13
CA TYR A 345 5.55 -5.43 -23.14
C TYR A 345 4.30 -6.15 -23.66
N ALA A 346 3.94 -6.01 -24.94
CA ALA A 346 2.74 -6.64 -25.47
C ALA A 346 2.82 -8.18 -25.40
N PRO A 347 3.91 -8.87 -25.84
CA PRO A 347 4.00 -10.33 -25.72
C PRO A 347 3.95 -10.82 -24.27
N LEU A 348 4.56 -10.09 -23.33
CA LEU A 348 4.52 -10.41 -21.91
C LEU A 348 3.09 -10.33 -21.35
N LEU A 349 2.39 -9.24 -21.66
CA LEU A 349 1.02 -9.02 -21.20
C LEU A 349 0.04 -10.00 -21.85
N ASP A 350 0.20 -10.31 -23.14
CA ASP A 350 -0.63 -11.28 -23.86
C ASP A 350 -0.47 -12.70 -23.28
N LEU A 351 0.76 -13.10 -22.94
CA LEU A 351 1.03 -14.38 -22.29
C LEU A 351 0.34 -14.50 -20.91
N LEU A 352 0.26 -13.40 -20.17
CA LEU A 352 -0.29 -13.36 -18.81
C LEU A 352 -1.79 -13.02 -18.76
N ALA A 353 -2.42 -12.76 -19.93
CA ALA A 353 -3.81 -12.35 -20.04
C ALA A 353 -4.82 -13.42 -19.57
N ASP A 354 -4.40 -14.68 -19.43
CA ASP A 354 -5.23 -15.75 -18.86
C ASP A 354 -5.25 -15.79 -17.32
N HIS A 355 -4.59 -14.83 -16.68
CA HIS A 355 -4.49 -14.68 -15.22
C HIS A 355 -3.91 -15.88 -14.48
N LYS A 356 -3.19 -16.78 -15.17
CA LYS A 356 -2.51 -17.90 -14.50
C LYS A 356 -1.16 -17.47 -13.94
N PRO A 357 -0.86 -17.80 -12.68
CA PRO A 357 0.47 -17.62 -12.12
C PRO A 357 1.54 -18.32 -12.96
N ARG A 358 2.63 -17.63 -13.25
CA ARG A 358 3.80 -18.17 -13.98
C ARG A 358 5.08 -17.71 -13.35
N THR A 359 6.08 -18.58 -13.35
CA THR A 359 7.44 -18.17 -12.96
C THR A 359 8.11 -17.37 -14.05
N LEU A 360 9.08 -16.53 -13.69
CA LEU A 360 9.88 -15.78 -14.69
C LEU A 360 10.60 -16.73 -15.66
N GLY A 361 11.04 -17.91 -15.21
CA GLY A 361 11.60 -18.93 -16.09
C GLY A 361 10.59 -19.52 -17.07
N GLN A 362 9.33 -19.72 -16.65
CA GLN A 362 8.26 -20.16 -17.55
C GLN A 362 7.92 -19.07 -18.59
N ILE A 363 7.95 -17.80 -18.18
CA ILE A 363 7.75 -16.66 -19.07
C ILE A 363 8.89 -16.58 -20.10
N GLU A 364 10.15 -16.73 -19.66
CA GLU A 364 11.33 -16.79 -20.52
C GLU A 364 11.20 -17.88 -21.57
N GLN A 365 10.82 -19.09 -21.16
CA GLN A 365 10.62 -20.22 -22.07
C GLN A 365 9.48 -19.96 -23.07
N ALA A 366 8.35 -19.42 -22.61
CA ALA A 366 7.19 -19.16 -23.46
C ALA A 366 7.42 -18.02 -24.48
N LEU A 367 8.32 -17.08 -24.17
CA LEU A 367 8.69 -15.96 -25.04
C LEU A 367 9.97 -16.24 -25.86
N GLN A 368 10.51 -17.45 -25.79
CA GLN A 368 11.68 -17.85 -26.56
C GLN A 368 11.42 -17.64 -28.07
N GLY A 369 12.40 -17.06 -28.77
CA GLY A 369 12.29 -16.74 -30.19
C GLY A 369 11.57 -15.42 -30.51
N LYS A 370 11.05 -14.68 -29.52
CA LYS A 370 10.49 -13.32 -29.71
C LYS A 370 11.54 -12.20 -29.64
N GLY A 371 12.82 -12.54 -29.48
CA GLY A 371 13.91 -11.57 -29.34
C GLY A 371 13.92 -10.82 -28.00
N ILE A 372 13.17 -11.31 -27.00
CA ILE A 372 13.10 -10.71 -25.66
C ILE A 372 14.08 -11.46 -24.75
N SER A 373 15.06 -10.76 -24.20
CA SER A 373 16.02 -11.30 -23.23
C SER A 373 15.42 -11.45 -21.84
N PHE A 374 16.03 -12.29 -21.00
CA PHE A 374 15.63 -12.43 -19.60
C PHE A 374 15.68 -11.11 -18.82
N ALA A 375 16.70 -10.28 -19.07
CA ALA A 375 16.82 -8.97 -18.45
C ALA A 375 15.64 -8.05 -18.80
N GLN A 376 15.17 -8.09 -20.06
CA GLN A 376 13.98 -7.36 -20.48
C GLN A 376 12.70 -7.91 -19.82
N ILE A 377 12.59 -9.22 -19.62
CA ILE A 377 11.48 -9.84 -18.88
C ILE A 377 11.49 -9.38 -17.42
N GLN A 378 12.64 -9.46 -16.75
CA GLN A 378 12.81 -9.02 -15.36
C GLN A 378 12.44 -7.53 -15.19
N GLN A 379 12.95 -6.66 -16.07
CA GLN A 379 12.61 -5.25 -16.04
C GLN A 379 11.12 -5.03 -16.34
N GLY A 380 10.57 -5.70 -17.35
CA GLY A 380 9.15 -5.63 -17.69
C GLY A 380 8.23 -6.03 -16.52
N VAL A 381 8.57 -7.13 -15.83
CA VAL A 381 7.86 -7.58 -14.63
C VAL A 381 7.96 -6.56 -13.50
N THR A 382 9.17 -6.03 -13.24
CA THR A 382 9.40 -5.02 -12.19
C THR A 382 8.57 -3.76 -12.46
N VAL A 383 8.55 -3.31 -13.72
CA VAL A 383 7.76 -2.16 -14.17
C VAL A 383 6.26 -2.39 -13.99
N LEU A 384 5.74 -3.51 -14.50
CA LEU A 384 4.30 -3.81 -14.42
C LEU A 384 3.84 -4.07 -12.98
N ALA A 385 4.71 -4.62 -12.13
CA ALA A 385 4.44 -4.76 -10.70
C ALA A 385 4.39 -3.40 -9.98
N GLY A 386 5.30 -2.48 -10.34
CA GLY A 386 5.30 -1.11 -9.84
C GLY A 386 4.09 -0.29 -10.30
N ALA A 387 3.54 -0.60 -11.47
CA ALA A 387 2.28 -0.02 -11.97
C ALA A 387 1.02 -0.67 -11.37
N GLY A 388 1.17 -1.72 -10.55
CA GLY A 388 0.05 -2.45 -9.96
C GLY A 388 -0.69 -3.40 -10.92
N HIS A 389 -0.11 -3.68 -12.10
CA HIS A 389 -0.69 -4.63 -13.07
C HIS A 389 -0.28 -6.08 -12.80
N LEU A 390 0.89 -6.30 -12.20
CA LEU A 390 1.34 -7.63 -11.74
C LEU A 390 1.38 -7.70 -10.22
N ALA A 391 1.03 -8.86 -9.68
CA ALA A 391 1.23 -9.21 -8.28
C ALA A 391 2.16 -10.42 -8.16
N PRO A 392 2.92 -10.55 -7.05
CA PRO A 392 3.57 -11.82 -6.73
C PRO A 392 2.49 -12.88 -6.50
N ALA A 393 2.84 -14.14 -6.80
CA ALA A 393 1.99 -15.29 -6.55
C ALA A 393 2.69 -16.31 -5.66
N GLN A 394 1.92 -16.94 -4.78
CA GLN A 394 2.38 -18.03 -3.91
C GLN A 394 2.58 -19.32 -4.70
N ASP A 395 3.25 -20.29 -4.07
CA ASP A 395 3.34 -21.63 -4.64
C ASP A 395 1.98 -22.32 -4.74
N ASP A 396 1.81 -23.18 -5.74
CA ASP A 396 0.51 -23.79 -6.06
C ASP A 396 0.00 -24.68 -4.93
N ALA A 397 0.91 -25.17 -4.07
CA ALA A 397 0.60 -25.95 -2.89
C ALA A 397 0.09 -25.12 -1.69
N VAL A 398 0.22 -23.78 -1.73
CA VAL A 398 -0.14 -22.88 -0.63
C VAL A 398 -1.59 -22.44 -0.72
N ALA A 399 -2.03 -21.94 -1.89
CA ALA A 399 -3.36 -21.36 -2.05
C ALA A 399 -4.52 -22.30 -1.59
N PRO A 400 -4.52 -23.61 -1.90
CA PRO A 400 -5.58 -24.52 -1.44
C PRO A 400 -5.72 -24.61 0.09
N LYS A 401 -4.62 -24.44 0.84
CA LYS A 401 -4.63 -24.50 2.32
C LYS A 401 -5.33 -23.29 2.93
N LEU A 402 -5.37 -22.18 2.22
CA LEU A 402 -5.79 -20.88 2.71
C LEU A 402 -7.18 -20.48 2.20
N ARG A 403 -7.66 -21.17 1.17
CA ARG A 403 -8.95 -20.91 0.52
C ARG A 403 -10.11 -20.77 1.51
N LYS A 404 -10.18 -21.65 2.52
CA LYS A 404 -11.24 -21.58 3.54
C LYS A 404 -11.18 -20.29 4.37
N ALA A 405 -9.99 -19.81 4.73
CA ALA A 405 -9.84 -18.60 5.51
C ALA A 405 -10.15 -17.35 4.67
N THR A 406 -9.66 -17.30 3.43
CA THR A 406 -9.97 -16.21 2.50
C THR A 406 -11.44 -16.16 2.13
N ASP A 407 -12.10 -17.30 1.86
CA ASP A 407 -13.53 -17.34 1.52
C ASP A 407 -14.40 -16.81 2.66
N LYS A 408 -14.10 -17.19 3.91
CA LYS A 408 -14.78 -16.67 5.10
C LYS A 408 -14.62 -15.16 5.24
N LEU A 409 -13.39 -14.67 5.12
CA LEU A 409 -13.09 -13.24 5.21
C LEU A 409 -13.80 -12.47 4.10
N ASN A 410 -13.68 -12.91 2.85
CA ASN A 410 -14.26 -12.25 1.69
C ASN A 410 -15.78 -12.23 1.74
N THR A 411 -16.40 -13.33 2.16
CA THR A 411 -17.86 -13.41 2.34
C THR A 411 -18.32 -12.41 3.39
N TRP A 412 -17.60 -12.30 4.51
CA TRP A 412 -17.94 -11.36 5.57
C TRP A 412 -17.76 -9.91 5.11
N LEU A 413 -16.63 -9.56 4.48
CA LEU A 413 -16.37 -8.22 3.93
C LEU A 413 -17.40 -7.82 2.88
N ALA A 414 -17.70 -8.71 1.94
CA ALA A 414 -18.74 -8.48 0.94
C ALA A 414 -20.11 -8.24 1.59
N ASN A 415 -20.46 -8.96 2.67
CA ASN A 415 -21.69 -8.68 3.41
C ASN A 415 -21.67 -7.33 4.14
N GLN A 416 -20.54 -6.94 4.74
CA GLN A 416 -20.38 -5.62 5.38
C GLN A 416 -20.55 -4.46 4.39
N SER A 417 -20.15 -4.66 3.13
CA SER A 417 -20.32 -3.66 2.06
C SER A 417 -21.76 -3.19 1.86
N ARG A 418 -22.75 -4.01 2.29
CA ARG A 418 -24.16 -3.64 2.26
C ARG A 418 -24.43 -2.40 3.10
N GLY A 419 -23.76 -2.25 4.24
CA GLY A 419 -23.94 -1.12 5.17
C GLY A 419 -22.87 -0.04 5.12
N SER A 420 -21.70 -0.32 4.52
CA SER A 420 -20.56 0.61 4.48
C SER A 420 -19.81 0.56 3.14
N ASN A 421 -19.08 1.62 2.77
CA ASN A 421 -18.17 1.64 1.63
C ASN A 421 -16.68 1.58 2.03
N ASP A 422 -16.39 1.34 3.30
CA ASP A 422 -15.07 1.52 3.91
C ASP A 422 -14.00 0.60 3.30
N VAL A 423 -14.34 -0.67 3.06
CA VAL A 423 -13.38 -1.69 2.60
C VAL A 423 -13.52 -1.93 1.09
N GLY A 424 -12.47 -1.60 0.34
CA GLY A 424 -12.39 -1.76 -1.12
C GLY A 424 -11.52 -2.93 -1.60
N PHE A 425 -11.23 -3.91 -0.74
CA PHE A 425 -10.31 -5.01 -1.03
C PHE A 425 -10.85 -6.34 -0.52
N LEU A 426 -10.51 -7.44 -1.21
CA LEU A 426 -10.79 -8.82 -0.81
C LEU A 426 -9.52 -9.66 -0.87
N ALA A 427 -9.36 -10.62 0.04
CA ALA A 427 -8.16 -11.46 0.12
C ALA A 427 -8.07 -12.49 -1.01
N SER A 428 -6.87 -12.71 -1.56
CA SER A 428 -6.57 -13.74 -2.54
C SER A 428 -5.51 -14.70 -1.99
N PRO A 429 -5.83 -16.00 -1.86
CA PRO A 429 -4.84 -16.99 -1.45
C PRO A 429 -3.79 -17.26 -2.54
N VAL A 430 -3.98 -16.75 -3.77
CA VAL A 430 -2.99 -16.84 -4.84
C VAL A 430 -1.92 -15.78 -4.67
N THR A 431 -2.27 -14.54 -4.32
CA THR A 431 -1.30 -13.43 -4.18
C THR A 431 -0.79 -13.23 -2.75
N GLY A 432 -1.38 -13.93 -1.77
CA GLY A 432 -1.03 -13.77 -0.37
C GLY A 432 -1.48 -12.45 0.25
N GLY A 433 -2.39 -11.71 -0.39
CA GLY A 433 -2.86 -10.42 0.08
C GLY A 433 -4.17 -9.97 -0.57
N GLY A 434 -4.48 -8.68 -0.45
CA GLY A 434 -5.70 -8.05 -0.96
C GLY A 434 -5.68 -7.76 -2.46
N ILE A 435 -6.83 -7.91 -3.10
CA ILE A 435 -7.17 -7.51 -4.48
C ILE A 435 -8.26 -6.44 -4.40
N ALA A 436 -8.09 -5.35 -5.15
CA ALA A 436 -9.05 -4.26 -5.16
C ALA A 436 -10.40 -4.74 -5.74
N VAL A 437 -11.47 -4.58 -4.97
CA VAL A 437 -12.85 -4.88 -5.37
C VAL A 437 -13.74 -3.77 -4.82
N SER A 438 -14.23 -2.91 -5.71
CA SER A 438 -15.09 -1.79 -5.35
C SER A 438 -16.38 -2.27 -4.67
N ARG A 439 -17.04 -1.39 -3.89
CA ARG A 439 -18.31 -1.70 -3.23
C ARG A 439 -19.37 -2.24 -4.21
N THR A 440 -19.50 -1.62 -5.38
CA THR A 440 -20.42 -2.07 -6.43
C THR A 440 -20.07 -3.48 -6.93
N HIS A 441 -18.79 -3.77 -7.14
CA HIS A 441 -18.35 -5.12 -7.50
C HIS A 441 -18.62 -6.13 -6.37
N GLN A 442 -18.48 -5.74 -5.10
CA GLN A 442 -18.84 -6.61 -3.97
C GLN A 442 -20.33 -6.96 -3.97
N PHE A 443 -21.22 -6.05 -4.36
CA PHE A 443 -22.64 -6.38 -4.55
C PHE A 443 -22.87 -7.41 -5.66
N PHE A 444 -22.13 -7.29 -6.77
CA PHE A 444 -22.19 -8.31 -7.83
C PHE A 444 -21.67 -9.67 -7.34
N LEU A 445 -20.65 -9.69 -6.48
CA LEU A 445 -20.17 -10.91 -5.85
C LEU A 445 -21.20 -11.52 -4.88
N LEU A 446 -21.94 -10.69 -4.13
CA LEU A 446 -23.06 -11.17 -3.31
C LEU A 446 -24.14 -11.84 -4.18
N ALA A 447 -24.43 -11.27 -5.35
CA ALA A 447 -25.40 -11.85 -6.28
C ALA A 447 -24.91 -13.21 -6.83
N LEU A 448 -23.64 -13.29 -7.22
CA LEU A 448 -23.00 -14.54 -7.62
C LEU A 448 -23.08 -15.60 -6.52
N ALA A 449 -22.82 -15.24 -5.27
CA ALA A 449 -22.93 -16.13 -4.12
C ALA A 449 -24.37 -16.62 -3.87
N GLN A 450 -25.38 -15.85 -4.29
CA GLN A 450 -26.80 -16.25 -4.29
C GLN A 450 -27.21 -17.06 -5.52
N GLY A 451 -26.25 -17.47 -6.36
CA GLY A 451 -26.51 -18.30 -7.54
C GLY A 451 -27.03 -17.53 -8.77
N LYS A 452 -27.01 -16.19 -8.74
CA LYS A 452 -27.39 -15.36 -9.89
C LYS A 452 -26.34 -15.48 -10.98
N LYS A 453 -26.74 -15.74 -12.23
CA LYS A 453 -25.82 -16.10 -13.33
C LYS A 453 -25.63 -14.98 -14.35
N GLN A 454 -26.62 -14.11 -14.50
CA GLN A 454 -26.61 -13.07 -15.52
C GLN A 454 -26.29 -11.70 -14.92
N PRO A 455 -25.51 -10.84 -15.62
CA PRO A 455 -25.20 -9.48 -15.17
C PRO A 455 -26.43 -8.65 -14.76
N ALA A 456 -27.55 -8.81 -15.48
CA ALA A 456 -28.79 -8.14 -15.14
C ALA A 456 -29.35 -8.52 -13.75
N GLU A 457 -29.17 -9.77 -13.32
CA GLU A 457 -29.58 -10.22 -11.99
C GLU A 457 -28.66 -9.63 -10.90
N TRP A 458 -27.39 -9.43 -11.21
CA TRP A 458 -26.42 -8.81 -10.29
C TRP A 458 -26.72 -7.33 -10.11
N ALA A 459 -27.02 -6.63 -11.21
CA ALA A 459 -27.45 -5.25 -11.22
C ALA A 459 -28.73 -5.05 -10.41
N GLN A 460 -29.71 -5.97 -10.53
CA GLN A 460 -30.94 -5.94 -9.73
C GLN A 460 -30.66 -6.03 -8.23
N LEU A 461 -29.79 -6.96 -7.79
CA LEU A 461 -29.44 -7.05 -6.37
C LEU A 461 -28.71 -5.79 -5.88
N ALA A 462 -27.75 -5.28 -6.66
CA ALA A 462 -27.04 -4.06 -6.33
C ALA A 462 -28.01 -2.87 -6.19
N TRP A 463 -28.98 -2.75 -7.10
CA TRP A 463 -30.01 -1.71 -7.03
C TRP A 463 -30.93 -1.87 -5.82
N GLN A 464 -31.33 -3.09 -5.48
CA GLN A 464 -32.12 -3.37 -4.28
C GLN A 464 -31.39 -2.90 -3.01
N ILE A 465 -30.08 -3.15 -2.92
CA ILE A 465 -29.28 -2.73 -1.76
C ILE A 465 -29.14 -1.20 -1.69
N LEU A 466 -28.85 -0.55 -2.82
CA LEU A 466 -28.64 0.90 -2.90
C LEU A 466 -29.93 1.68 -2.66
N SER A 467 -31.03 1.27 -3.29
CA SER A 467 -32.32 1.98 -3.18
C SER A 467 -32.91 1.91 -1.77
N LEU A 468 -32.73 0.80 -1.05
CA LEU A 468 -33.09 0.69 0.37
C LEU A 468 -32.34 1.67 1.28
N GLN A 469 -31.18 2.16 0.85
CA GLN A 469 -30.38 3.16 1.57
C GLN A 469 -30.59 4.58 1.04
N GLY A 470 -31.50 4.78 0.08
CA GLY A 470 -31.68 6.07 -0.61
C GLY A 470 -30.46 6.51 -1.42
N GLN A 471 -29.57 5.58 -1.79
CA GLN A 471 -28.35 5.89 -2.54
C GLN A 471 -28.61 5.79 -4.06
N LYS A 472 -28.04 6.75 -4.79
CA LYS A 472 -28.09 6.84 -6.26
C LYS A 472 -26.67 6.80 -6.83
N LEU A 473 -26.55 6.34 -8.07
CA LEU A 473 -25.29 6.34 -8.81
C LEU A 473 -25.01 7.73 -9.39
N VAL A 474 -23.74 8.01 -9.60
CA VAL A 474 -23.28 9.22 -10.28
C VAL A 474 -22.61 8.81 -11.60
N LYS A 475 -23.12 9.34 -12.72
CA LYS A 475 -22.54 9.16 -14.05
C LYS A 475 -22.12 10.53 -14.59
N SER A 476 -20.87 10.66 -15.04
CA SER A 476 -20.33 11.93 -15.58
C SER A 476 -20.53 13.14 -14.64
N GLY A 477 -20.43 12.93 -13.33
CA GLY A 477 -20.58 13.98 -12.32
C GLY A 477 -22.02 14.36 -11.96
N GLN A 478 -23.03 13.70 -12.55
CA GLN A 478 -24.44 13.93 -12.25
C GLN A 478 -25.08 12.69 -11.61
N ALA A 479 -25.93 12.91 -10.61
CA ALA A 479 -26.71 11.83 -10.00
C ALA A 479 -27.77 11.33 -10.98
N LEU A 480 -27.93 10.01 -11.09
CA LEU A 480 -29.00 9.39 -11.86
C LEU A 480 -30.29 9.45 -11.05
N GLU A 481 -31.35 10.04 -11.59
CA GLU A 481 -32.51 10.40 -10.77
C GLU A 481 -33.55 9.29 -10.69
N THR A 482 -33.73 8.54 -11.77
CA THR A 482 -34.78 7.51 -11.88
C THR A 482 -34.25 6.11 -11.55
N PRO A 483 -35.10 5.20 -11.03
CA PRO A 483 -34.75 3.79 -10.86
C PRO A 483 -34.27 3.12 -12.15
N GLU A 484 -34.86 3.48 -13.28
CA GLU A 484 -34.55 2.92 -14.60
C GLU A 484 -33.14 3.31 -15.05
N GLU A 485 -32.75 4.58 -14.88
CA GLU A 485 -31.39 5.06 -15.20
C GLU A 485 -30.34 4.39 -14.31
N ASN A 486 -30.61 4.29 -13.00
CA ASN A 486 -29.69 3.65 -12.06
C ASN A 486 -29.50 2.16 -12.39
N LEU A 487 -30.60 1.46 -12.70
CA LEU A 487 -30.53 0.05 -13.05
C LEU A 487 -29.81 -0.16 -14.39
N ALA A 488 -30.06 0.69 -15.40
CA ALA A 488 -29.35 0.63 -16.68
C ALA A 488 -27.83 0.80 -16.50
N GLU A 489 -27.41 1.76 -15.68
CA GLU A 489 -25.99 1.95 -15.35
C GLU A 489 -25.40 0.73 -14.62
N LEU A 490 -26.12 0.16 -13.65
CA LEU A 490 -25.66 -1.06 -12.98
C LEU A 490 -25.53 -2.25 -13.92
N ILE A 491 -26.38 -2.35 -14.94
CA ILE A 491 -26.29 -3.39 -15.98
C ILE A 491 -25.02 -3.16 -16.83
N GLU A 492 -24.72 -1.93 -17.23
CA GLU A 492 -23.46 -1.60 -17.93
C GLU A 492 -22.23 -1.99 -17.09
N LEU A 493 -22.23 -1.59 -15.80
CA LEU A 493 -21.16 -1.93 -14.86
C LEU A 493 -21.06 -3.44 -14.61
N ALA A 494 -22.18 -4.16 -14.50
CA ALA A 494 -22.20 -5.60 -14.29
C ALA A 494 -21.69 -6.37 -15.52
N ASN A 495 -22.00 -5.91 -16.74
CA ASN A 495 -21.46 -6.49 -17.98
C ASN A 495 -19.94 -6.28 -18.07
N ALA A 496 -19.47 -5.06 -17.78
CA ALA A 496 -18.04 -4.77 -17.71
C ALA A 496 -17.35 -5.63 -16.63
N PHE A 497 -17.96 -5.78 -15.46
CA PHE A 497 -17.46 -6.64 -14.38
C PHE A 497 -17.37 -8.12 -14.80
N ALA A 498 -18.42 -8.65 -15.45
CA ALA A 498 -18.45 -10.02 -15.95
C ALA A 498 -17.32 -10.32 -16.94
N GLN A 499 -17.02 -9.38 -17.83
CA GLN A 499 -15.97 -9.51 -18.83
C GLN A 499 -14.58 -9.32 -18.23
N LYS A 500 -14.38 -8.22 -17.48
CA LYS A 500 -13.05 -7.74 -17.11
C LYS A 500 -12.53 -8.31 -15.79
N GLN A 501 -13.41 -8.55 -14.82
CA GLN A 501 -13.02 -8.81 -13.43
C GLN A 501 -13.31 -10.24 -13.01
N VAL A 502 -14.45 -10.83 -13.41
CA VAL A 502 -14.81 -12.20 -12.99
C VAL A 502 -13.76 -13.26 -13.38
N PRO A 503 -13.18 -13.28 -14.61
CA PRO A 503 -12.14 -14.25 -14.95
C PRO A 503 -10.91 -14.12 -14.05
N MET A 504 -10.47 -12.88 -13.81
CA MET A 504 -9.35 -12.57 -12.92
C MET A 504 -9.65 -13.01 -11.48
N LEU A 505 -10.79 -12.62 -10.91
CA LEU A 505 -11.14 -12.94 -9.52
C LEU A 505 -11.25 -14.45 -9.28
N LYS A 506 -11.74 -15.21 -10.27
CA LYS A 506 -11.74 -16.68 -10.24
C LYS A 506 -10.32 -17.25 -10.27
N ALA A 507 -9.46 -16.76 -11.16
CA ALA A 507 -8.08 -17.22 -11.27
C ALA A 507 -7.27 -16.91 -10.00
N LEU A 508 -7.54 -15.78 -9.37
CA LEU A 508 -6.96 -15.35 -8.08
C LEU A 508 -7.65 -16.00 -6.88
N GLN A 509 -8.66 -16.83 -7.09
CA GLN A 509 -9.42 -17.52 -6.03
C GLN A 509 -10.01 -16.56 -4.98
N VAL A 510 -10.38 -15.35 -5.39
CA VAL A 510 -11.17 -14.42 -4.57
C VAL A 510 -12.62 -14.90 -4.49
N ILE A 511 -13.09 -15.57 -5.56
CA ILE A 511 -14.42 -16.18 -5.69
C ILE A 511 -14.39 -17.60 -6.22
#